data_AF-A0A015J5G8-F1
#
_entry.id   AF-A0A015J5G8-F1
#
_cell.length_a   1.000
_cell.length_b   1.000
_cell.length_c   1.000
_cell.angle_alpha   90.00
_cell.angle_beta   90.00
_cell.angle_gamma   90.00
#
_symmetry.space_group_name_H-M   'P 1'
#
loop_
_entity.id
_entity.type
_entity.pdbx_description
1 polymer ?
#
loop_
_entity_poly.entity_id
_entity_poly.type
_entity_poly.pdbx_seq_one_letter_code
_entity_poly.pdbx_strand_id
1 'polypeptide(L)'
;MNAALAIPGGPSPTTFSKNKSQFIEIQTLHLLAIIYCLRSLIVNEIPLNQGCLSPIDIKIPERSLLNPSDKAAVVGGNVLTSQRLVDVILKAFQACAASQGDCNNLTFGKGGKTDDGTKVEEGWGYYETIAGGSGAGATWNGQSGVHVHMTNTRITDPEILERRYDHSILLREFSLRKGSGGAGLHKGGDGVIRELEFREPLQVSILSERRVHHPYGLKGGKDGSTGLNLWIRKDENSDKVRTINLGSKNTIKVNIGDRIVICTPGGGGWGTPTSNEDQVDEAVSRYL
;
A
#
# COMPACT_ATOMS: atom_id res chain seq x y z
N MET A 1 -4.23 6.99 20.57
CA MET A 1 -5.53 6.93 19.87
C MET A 1 -6.11 5.57 20.20
N ASN A 2 -7.00 5.50 21.19
CA ASN A 2 -7.51 4.24 21.72
C ASN A 2 -8.73 3.83 20.88
N ALA A 3 -8.59 2.78 20.07
CA ALA A 3 -9.73 2.10 19.49
C ALA A 3 -10.26 1.10 20.54
N ALA A 4 -11.48 1.32 21.03
CA ALA A 4 -12.17 0.40 21.93
C ALA A 4 -13.37 -0.19 21.19
N LEU A 5 -13.40 -1.52 21.06
CA LEU A 5 -14.53 -2.27 20.53
C LEU A 5 -15.32 -2.83 21.72
N ALA A 6 -16.56 -2.39 21.91
CA ALA A 6 -17.46 -2.90 22.94
C ALA A 6 -18.78 -3.34 22.28
N ILE A 7 -19.32 -4.48 22.69
CA ILE A 7 -20.57 -5.05 22.17
C ILE A 7 -21.65 -4.90 23.25
N PRO A 8 -22.64 -4.00 23.05
CA PRO A 8 -24.04 -4.40 23.29
C PRO A 8 -25.13 -3.67 22.43
N GLY A 9 -26.22 -4.39 22.10
CA GLY A 9 -27.57 -3.83 21.78
C GLY A 9 -27.88 -3.48 20.30
N GLY A 10 -28.95 -4.06 19.74
CA GLY A 10 -29.28 -4.10 18.30
C GLY A 10 -29.77 -2.80 17.61
N PRO A 11 -29.94 -2.81 16.25
CA PRO A 11 -29.97 -1.58 15.45
C PRO A 11 -31.38 -1.09 15.05
N SER A 12 -31.49 0.22 14.78
CA SER A 12 -32.56 0.83 13.99
C SER A 12 -32.09 1.04 12.53
N PRO A 13 -32.99 1.02 11.52
CA PRO A 13 -32.58 1.01 10.11
C PRO A 13 -32.48 2.42 9.52
N THR A 14 -31.43 2.67 8.72
CA THR A 14 -31.27 3.90 7.91
C THR A 14 -31.40 3.60 6.42
N THR A 15 -32.21 4.38 5.72
CA THR A 15 -32.61 4.21 4.31
C THR A 15 -31.65 4.94 3.35
N PHE A 16 -31.32 4.34 2.18
CA PHE A 16 -30.36 4.89 1.20
C PHE A 16 -31.01 5.34 -0.13
N SER A 17 -30.53 6.45 -0.70
CA SER A 17 -30.94 7.06 -1.99
C SER A 17 -29.78 7.10 -3.01
N LYS A 18 -30.10 6.97 -4.31
CA LYS A 18 -29.26 6.47 -5.42
C LYS A 18 -28.25 7.44 -6.09
N ASN A 19 -28.02 8.67 -5.63
CA ASN A 19 -27.22 9.68 -6.38
C ASN A 19 -25.84 10.07 -5.80
N LYS A 20 -25.17 9.21 -5.00
CA LYS A 20 -23.91 9.56 -4.29
C LYS A 20 -22.72 8.59 -4.54
N SER A 21 -22.52 8.06 -5.74
CA SER A 21 -21.63 6.89 -5.93
C SER A 21 -20.17 7.07 -5.48
N GLN A 22 -19.51 8.20 -5.74
CA GLN A 22 -18.11 8.41 -5.33
C GLN A 22 -17.92 8.74 -3.83
N PHE A 23 -18.93 9.33 -3.17
CA PHE A 23 -18.86 9.70 -1.75
C PHE A 23 -19.28 8.57 -0.82
N ILE A 24 -20.12 7.64 -1.30
CA ILE A 24 -20.53 6.44 -0.55
C ILE A 24 -19.33 5.51 -0.28
N GLU A 25 -18.32 5.48 -1.16
CA GLU A 25 -17.19 4.53 -1.03
C GLU A 25 -16.28 4.81 0.18
N ILE A 26 -16.01 6.06 0.55
CA ILE A 26 -15.15 6.33 1.73
C ILE A 26 -15.90 6.16 3.04
N GLN A 27 -17.18 6.56 3.10
CA GLN A 27 -18.00 6.37 4.29
C GLN A 27 -18.25 4.89 4.61
N THR A 28 -18.03 3.97 3.68
CA THR A 28 -18.19 2.53 3.90
C THR A 28 -16.86 1.78 4.04
N LEU A 29 -15.73 2.46 3.87
CA LEU A 29 -14.40 1.84 3.90
C LEU A 29 -14.13 1.11 5.23
N HIS A 30 -14.59 1.70 6.33
CA HIS A 30 -14.42 1.10 7.64
C HIS A 30 -15.23 -0.19 7.80
N LEU A 31 -16.42 -0.26 7.18
CA LEU A 31 -17.23 -1.47 7.16
C LEU A 31 -16.51 -2.59 6.40
N LEU A 32 -15.91 -2.27 5.25
CA LEU A 32 -15.15 -3.23 4.45
C LEU A 32 -13.93 -3.77 5.22
N ALA A 33 -13.17 -2.90 5.88
CA ALA A 33 -12.03 -3.31 6.69
C ALA A 33 -12.46 -4.21 7.86
N ILE A 34 -13.57 -3.88 8.54
CA ILE A 34 -14.12 -4.69 9.63
C ILE A 34 -14.57 -6.06 9.13
N ILE A 35 -15.34 -6.13 8.04
CA ILE A 35 -15.79 -7.39 7.44
C ILE A 35 -14.58 -8.25 7.04
N TYR A 36 -13.58 -7.65 6.38
CA TYR A 36 -12.36 -8.34 5.99
C TYR A 36 -11.63 -8.94 7.20
N CYS A 37 -11.45 -8.16 8.26
CA CYS A 37 -10.78 -8.62 9.47
C CYS A 37 -11.58 -9.75 10.15
N LEU A 38 -12.90 -9.57 10.31
CA LEU A 38 -13.74 -10.61 10.91
C LEU A 38 -13.70 -11.91 10.12
N ARG A 39 -13.78 -11.83 8.78
CA ARG A 39 -13.69 -13.01 7.93
C ARG A 39 -12.33 -13.70 8.03
N SER A 40 -11.27 -12.92 8.20
CA SER A 40 -9.89 -13.44 8.36
C SER A 40 -9.65 -14.08 9.73
N LEU A 41 -10.36 -13.63 10.77
CA LEU A 41 -10.21 -14.12 12.14
C LEU A 41 -11.15 -15.28 12.48
N ILE A 42 -12.31 -15.35 11.84
CA ILE A 42 -13.33 -16.35 12.14
C ILE A 42 -13.22 -17.54 11.17
N VAL A 43 -12.95 -18.71 11.73
CA VAL A 43 -12.74 -19.97 10.99
C VAL A 43 -14.03 -20.53 10.38
N ASN A 44 -15.20 -20.03 10.79
CA ASN A 44 -16.49 -20.46 10.26
C ASN A 44 -16.83 -19.79 8.92
N GLU A 45 -17.64 -20.46 8.11
CA GLU A 45 -18.22 -19.85 6.91
C GLU A 45 -19.23 -18.78 7.30
N ILE A 46 -18.80 -17.53 7.23
CA ILE A 46 -19.67 -16.37 7.43
C ILE A 46 -20.11 -15.87 6.05
N PRO A 47 -21.43 -15.71 5.80
CA PRO A 47 -21.91 -15.15 4.55
C PRO A 47 -21.50 -13.67 4.44
N LEU A 48 -20.82 -13.27 3.36
CA LEU A 48 -20.34 -11.90 3.17
C LEU A 48 -21.50 -10.93 2.87
N ASN A 49 -22.21 -10.48 3.90
CA ASN A 49 -23.28 -9.50 3.82
C ASN A 49 -23.36 -8.61 5.07
N GLN A 50 -24.20 -7.57 5.01
CA GLN A 50 -24.38 -6.58 6.09
C GLN A 50 -24.83 -7.21 7.43
N GLY A 51 -25.46 -8.39 7.42
CA GLY A 51 -25.89 -9.10 8.63
C GLY A 51 -24.74 -9.43 9.57
N CYS A 52 -23.53 -9.61 9.04
CA CYS A 52 -22.32 -9.87 9.83
C CYS A 52 -21.88 -8.68 10.69
N LEU A 53 -22.35 -7.49 10.32
CA LEU A 53 -22.08 -6.25 11.05
C LEU A 53 -23.15 -5.95 12.10
N SER A 54 -24.28 -6.67 12.10
CA SER A 54 -25.35 -6.47 13.08
C SER A 54 -24.91 -6.58 14.55
N PRO A 55 -23.95 -7.43 14.96
CA PRO A 55 -23.50 -7.49 16.35
C PRO A 55 -22.40 -6.47 16.69
N ILE A 56 -22.03 -5.57 15.77
CA ILE A 56 -20.91 -4.64 15.93
C ILE A 56 -21.45 -3.22 16.08
N ASP A 57 -21.10 -2.59 17.20
CA ASP A 57 -21.34 -1.17 17.43
C ASP A 57 -20.19 -0.34 16.83
N ILE A 58 -20.49 0.46 15.81
CA ILE A 58 -19.49 1.23 15.06
C ILE A 58 -19.66 2.72 15.37
N LYS A 59 -18.71 3.27 16.14
CA LYS A 59 -18.71 4.68 16.56
C LYS A 59 -17.64 5.46 15.83
N ILE A 60 -18.05 6.24 14.83
CA ILE A 60 -17.15 7.09 14.06
C ILE A 60 -17.56 8.55 14.25
N PRO A 61 -16.67 9.40 14.81
CA PRO A 61 -16.95 10.82 14.96
C PRO A 61 -17.21 11.49 13.60
N GLU A 62 -18.17 12.40 13.55
CA GLU A 62 -18.41 13.23 12.38
C GLU A 62 -17.18 14.07 12.03
N ARG A 63 -17.01 14.37 10.74
CA ARG A 63 -15.91 15.21 10.21
C ARG A 63 -14.52 14.67 10.57
N SER A 64 -14.42 13.34 10.72
CA SER A 64 -13.16 12.64 10.95
C SER A 64 -12.59 12.08 9.65
N LEU A 65 -11.37 11.53 9.69
CA LEU A 65 -10.76 10.86 8.53
C LEU A 65 -11.63 9.74 7.95
N LEU A 66 -12.38 9.03 8.81
CA LEU A 66 -13.25 7.91 8.44
C LEU A 66 -14.69 8.33 8.17
N ASN A 67 -15.06 9.58 8.48
CA ASN A 67 -16.35 10.19 8.15
C ASN A 67 -16.14 11.65 7.73
N PRO A 68 -15.51 11.89 6.56
CA PRO A 68 -15.22 13.22 6.08
C PRO A 68 -16.49 13.92 5.57
N SER A 69 -16.41 15.25 5.37
CA SER A 69 -17.50 15.98 4.73
C SER A 69 -17.58 15.66 3.23
N ASP A 70 -18.73 15.95 2.64
CA ASP A 70 -19.02 15.86 1.20
C ASP A 70 -18.14 16.77 0.33
N LYS A 71 -17.45 17.74 0.92
CA LYS A 71 -16.52 18.65 0.23
C LYS A 71 -15.06 18.23 0.37
N ALA A 72 -14.76 17.21 1.17
CA ALA A 72 -13.39 16.80 1.41
C ALA A 72 -12.83 16.00 0.23
N ALA A 73 -11.58 16.25 -0.13
CA ALA A 73 -10.85 15.38 -1.03
C ALA A 73 -10.48 14.07 -0.32
N VAL A 74 -10.80 12.95 -0.96
CA VAL A 74 -10.81 11.62 -0.35
C VAL A 74 -10.01 10.59 -1.16
N VAL A 75 -9.22 11.08 -2.13
CA VAL A 75 -8.31 10.25 -2.92
C VAL A 75 -7.35 9.50 -2.00
N GLY A 76 -7.06 8.24 -2.34
CA GLY A 76 -6.19 7.40 -1.52
C GLY A 76 -6.89 6.64 -0.39
N GLY A 77 -8.17 6.89 -0.12
CA GLY A 77 -8.90 6.21 0.96
C GLY A 77 -8.88 4.67 0.83
N ASN A 78 -9.28 4.15 -0.34
CA ASN A 78 -9.37 2.70 -0.56
C ASN A 78 -8.01 1.98 -0.59
N VAL A 79 -6.94 2.71 -0.86
CA VAL A 79 -5.63 2.14 -1.14
C VAL A 79 -4.64 2.31 0.02
N LEU A 80 -4.79 3.35 0.83
CA LEU A 80 -3.92 3.65 1.97
C LEU A 80 -4.67 3.54 3.29
N THR A 81 -5.75 4.30 3.46
CA THR A 81 -6.48 4.38 4.72
C THR A 81 -7.10 3.03 5.10
N SER A 82 -7.59 2.28 4.12
CA SER A 82 -8.19 0.95 4.32
C SER A 82 -7.17 -0.04 4.90
N GLN A 83 -5.96 -0.05 4.33
CA GLN A 83 -4.85 -0.88 4.79
C GLN A 83 -4.47 -0.56 6.23
N ARG A 84 -4.42 0.73 6.57
CA ARG A 84 -4.15 1.19 7.95
C ARG A 84 -5.24 0.76 8.92
N LEU A 85 -6.50 0.79 8.50
CA LEU A 85 -7.59 0.37 9.35
C LEU A 85 -7.53 -1.15 9.62
N VAL A 86 -7.23 -1.96 8.59
CA VAL A 86 -6.97 -3.39 8.76
C VAL A 86 -5.82 -3.63 9.73
N ASP A 87 -4.69 -2.93 9.57
CA ASP A 87 -3.54 -3.04 10.48
C ASP A 87 -3.92 -2.74 11.93
N VAL A 88 -4.74 -1.71 12.17
CA VAL A 88 -5.18 -1.32 13.52
C VAL A 88 -6.09 -2.38 14.12
N ILE A 89 -7.06 -2.89 13.35
CA ILE A 89 -7.99 -3.93 13.82
C ILE A 89 -7.23 -5.21 14.16
N LEU A 90 -6.39 -5.71 13.24
CA LEU A 90 -5.60 -6.93 13.47
C LEU A 90 -4.61 -6.77 14.64
N LYS A 91 -4.03 -5.58 14.82
CA LYS A 91 -3.19 -5.28 15.98
C LYS A 91 -3.97 -5.34 17.29
N ALA A 92 -5.19 -4.79 17.31
CA ALA A 92 -6.03 -4.79 18.50
C ALA A 92 -6.37 -6.21 18.96
N PHE A 93 -6.63 -7.11 18.01
CA PHE A 93 -6.82 -8.55 18.27
C PHE A 93 -5.51 -9.32 18.49
N GLN A 94 -4.36 -8.70 18.27
CA GLN A 94 -3.04 -9.33 18.28
C GLN A 94 -2.97 -10.58 17.38
N ALA A 95 -3.63 -10.51 16.23
CA ALA A 95 -3.84 -11.66 15.35
C ALA A 95 -2.61 -12.02 14.52
N CYS A 96 -1.90 -11.01 14.01
CA CYS A 96 -0.68 -11.15 13.22
C CYS A 96 0.15 -9.87 13.30
N ALA A 97 1.42 -9.97 12.90
CA ALA A 97 2.26 -8.81 12.65
C ALA A 97 1.77 -8.02 11.43
N ALA A 98 2.20 -6.77 11.30
CA ALA A 98 1.75 -5.92 10.20
C ALA A 98 2.30 -6.43 8.86
N SER A 99 1.48 -6.43 7.82
CA SER A 99 1.97 -6.51 6.44
C SER A 99 2.52 -5.13 6.01
N GLN A 100 2.98 -5.01 4.76
CA GLN A 100 3.34 -3.72 4.16
C GLN A 100 2.24 -2.65 4.34
N GLY A 101 0.97 -3.08 4.41
CA GLY A 101 -0.24 -2.27 4.54
C GLY A 101 -0.23 -1.02 3.65
N ASP A 102 0.23 -1.21 2.43
CA ASP A 102 0.25 -0.20 1.39
C ASP A 102 -0.04 -0.92 0.09
N CYS A 103 -0.74 -0.25 -0.82
CA CYS A 103 -0.92 -0.73 -2.18
C CYS A 103 0.23 -0.28 -3.10
N ASN A 104 1.09 0.65 -2.65
CA ASN A 104 2.20 1.24 -3.41
C ASN A 104 1.75 1.68 -4.80
N ASN A 105 0.80 2.62 -4.86
CA ASN A 105 0.22 3.00 -6.14
C ASN A 105 1.19 3.84 -6.94
N LEU A 106 1.62 3.29 -8.06
CA LEU A 106 2.43 4.00 -9.04
C LEU A 106 1.56 4.30 -10.25
N THR A 107 1.56 5.57 -10.64
CA THR A 107 0.88 6.01 -11.85
C THR A 107 1.82 6.82 -12.69
N PHE A 108 1.75 6.67 -14.00
CA PHE A 108 2.48 7.53 -14.91
C PHE A 108 1.74 7.66 -16.23
N GLY A 109 2.04 8.72 -16.96
CA GLY A 109 1.40 8.98 -18.24
C GLY A 109 1.66 10.39 -18.75
N LYS A 110 0.97 10.73 -19.82
CA LYS A 110 1.01 12.05 -20.46
C LYS A 110 -0.38 12.48 -20.90
N GLY A 111 -0.52 13.78 -21.18
CA GLY A 111 -1.82 14.41 -21.45
C GLY A 111 -2.57 14.73 -20.15
N GLY A 112 -3.89 14.85 -20.25
CA GLY A 112 -4.75 15.29 -19.14
C GLY A 112 -5.02 16.79 -19.18
N LYS A 113 -5.53 17.33 -18.07
CA LYS A 113 -5.77 18.79 -17.98
C LYS A 113 -4.45 19.53 -17.87
N THR A 114 -4.32 20.61 -18.63
CA THR A 114 -3.22 21.56 -18.50
C THR A 114 -3.19 22.18 -17.10
N ASP A 115 -2.02 22.68 -16.67
CA ASP A 115 -1.81 23.24 -15.32
C ASP A 115 -2.77 24.41 -15.01
N ASP A 116 -3.22 25.14 -16.03
CA ASP A 116 -4.20 26.23 -15.95
C ASP A 116 -5.67 25.75 -16.04
N GLY A 117 -5.89 24.45 -16.28
CA GLY A 117 -7.20 23.80 -16.33
C GLY A 117 -8.06 24.13 -17.55
N THR A 118 -7.51 24.86 -18.52
CA THR A 118 -8.27 25.40 -19.67
C THR A 118 -8.39 24.42 -20.82
N LYS A 119 -7.44 23.49 -20.95
CA LYS A 119 -7.38 22.53 -22.06
C LYS A 119 -7.17 21.12 -21.54
N VAL A 120 -7.70 20.15 -22.29
CA VAL A 120 -7.40 18.73 -22.12
C VAL A 120 -6.55 18.28 -23.29
N GLU A 121 -5.39 17.74 -22.99
CA GLU A 121 -4.51 17.13 -23.98
C GLU A 121 -4.76 15.63 -24.01
N GLU A 122 -4.91 15.09 -25.22
CA GLU A 122 -5.00 13.64 -25.40
C GLU A 122 -3.70 12.97 -24.97
N GLY A 123 -3.84 11.79 -24.37
CA GLY A 123 -2.71 11.01 -23.90
C GLY A 123 -3.16 9.69 -23.31
N TRP A 124 -2.33 9.15 -22.44
CA TRP A 124 -2.56 7.83 -21.84
C TRP A 124 -2.06 7.83 -20.40
N GLY A 125 -2.62 6.92 -19.61
CA GLY A 125 -2.21 6.70 -18.23
C GLY A 125 -2.03 5.22 -17.94
N TYR A 126 -1.06 4.93 -17.09
CA TYR A 126 -0.84 3.64 -16.47
C TYR A 126 -1.04 3.75 -14.96
N TYR A 127 -1.59 2.69 -14.38
CA TYR A 127 -1.84 2.56 -12.94
C TYR A 127 -1.46 1.15 -12.51
N GLU A 128 -0.56 1.02 -11.52
CA GLU A 128 -0.30 -0.25 -10.86
C GLU A 128 -0.29 -0.13 -9.34
N THR A 129 -0.71 -1.22 -8.69
CA THR A 129 -0.42 -1.49 -7.28
C THR A 129 0.78 -2.43 -7.21
N ILE A 130 1.80 -2.09 -6.41
CA ILE A 130 3.01 -2.91 -6.29
C ILE A 130 2.94 -3.78 -5.01
N ALA A 131 3.25 -5.07 -5.17
CA ALA A 131 3.25 -6.06 -4.11
C ALA A 131 4.33 -5.79 -3.05
N GLY A 132 4.27 -6.47 -1.90
CA GLY A 132 5.27 -6.34 -0.85
C GLY A 132 5.18 -7.45 0.18
N GLY A 133 5.70 -7.20 1.38
CA GLY A 133 5.78 -8.22 2.42
C GLY A 133 4.47 -8.41 3.20
N SER A 134 4.06 -9.65 3.41
CA SER A 134 2.98 -10.01 4.33
C SER A 134 3.49 -10.19 5.75
N GLY A 135 2.67 -9.86 6.75
CA GLY A 135 2.99 -10.05 8.17
C GLY A 135 2.97 -11.52 8.59
N ALA A 136 3.89 -11.89 9.49
CA ALA A 136 3.91 -13.21 10.11
C ALA A 136 2.83 -13.38 11.18
N GLY A 137 2.47 -14.62 11.50
CA GLY A 137 1.52 -14.94 12.56
C GLY A 137 1.99 -16.05 13.48
N ALA A 138 1.10 -16.48 14.38
CA ALA A 138 1.42 -17.44 15.42
C ALA A 138 1.88 -18.81 14.91
N THR A 139 1.54 -19.17 13.68
CA THR A 139 1.84 -20.48 13.08
C THR A 139 2.36 -20.39 11.65
N TRP A 140 2.63 -19.18 11.12
CA TRP A 140 3.06 -18.99 9.73
C TRP A 140 4.08 -17.87 9.57
N ASN A 141 4.98 -18.06 8.60
CA ASN A 141 5.83 -16.99 8.07
C ASN A 141 5.01 -16.09 7.12
N GLY A 142 5.38 -14.82 7.05
CA GLY A 142 4.85 -13.90 6.06
C GLY A 142 5.29 -14.27 4.65
N GLN A 143 4.35 -14.23 3.71
CA GLN A 143 4.64 -14.44 2.30
C GLN A 143 5.31 -13.19 1.69
N SER A 144 6.36 -13.40 0.89
CA SER A 144 7.11 -12.32 0.23
C SER A 144 6.48 -11.94 -1.11
N GLY A 145 6.55 -10.65 -1.46
CA GLY A 145 6.16 -10.14 -2.78
C GLY A 145 4.71 -10.38 -3.18
N VAL A 146 3.77 -10.24 -2.23
CA VAL A 146 2.34 -10.42 -2.46
C VAL A 146 1.52 -9.16 -2.21
N HIS A 147 0.40 -9.03 -2.92
CA HIS A 147 -0.63 -8.06 -2.60
C HIS A 147 -1.38 -8.52 -1.34
N VAL A 148 -1.53 -7.63 -0.38
CA VAL A 148 -2.06 -7.95 0.95
C VAL A 148 -3.35 -7.19 1.23
N HIS A 149 -4.22 -7.82 2.02
CA HIS A 149 -5.44 -7.23 2.54
C HIS A 149 -6.30 -6.56 1.44
N MET A 150 -6.43 -5.24 1.50
CA MET A 150 -7.38 -4.46 0.71
C MET A 150 -6.95 -4.22 -0.74
N THR A 151 -5.77 -4.69 -1.16
CA THR A 151 -5.28 -4.43 -2.51
C THR A 151 -6.13 -5.13 -3.58
N ASN A 152 -6.53 -6.39 -3.37
CA ASN A 152 -7.42 -7.17 -4.23
C ASN A 152 -7.12 -7.11 -5.76
N THR A 153 -5.85 -6.98 -6.12
CA THR A 153 -5.37 -6.98 -7.50
C THR A 153 -4.31 -8.06 -7.67
N ARG A 154 -4.07 -8.46 -8.93
CA ARG A 154 -2.90 -9.23 -9.32
C ARG A 154 -1.87 -8.31 -9.93
N ILE A 155 -0.62 -8.73 -9.91
CA ILE A 155 0.44 -8.03 -10.62
C ILE A 155 0.20 -8.03 -12.13
N THR A 156 0.58 -6.95 -12.80
CA THR A 156 0.69 -6.89 -14.26
C THR A 156 1.94 -7.65 -14.70
N ASP A 157 1.76 -8.62 -15.59
CA ASP A 157 2.88 -9.36 -16.17
C ASP A 157 3.90 -8.41 -16.82
N PRO A 158 5.20 -8.52 -16.51
CA PRO A 158 6.26 -7.72 -17.11
C PRO A 158 6.18 -7.63 -18.63
N GLU A 159 5.96 -8.76 -19.31
CA GLU A 159 5.87 -8.82 -20.77
C GLU A 159 4.67 -8.05 -21.32
N ILE A 160 3.54 -8.04 -20.61
CA ILE A 160 2.35 -7.29 -21.01
C ILE A 160 2.55 -5.80 -20.76
N LEU A 161 3.21 -5.43 -19.65
CA LEU A 161 3.58 -4.05 -19.36
C LEU A 161 4.49 -3.50 -20.46
N GLU A 162 5.59 -4.18 -20.74
CA GLU A 162 6.52 -3.73 -21.78
C GLU A 162 5.88 -3.79 -23.15
N ARG A 163 5.12 -4.81 -23.53
CA ARG A 163 4.46 -4.84 -24.84
C ARG A 163 3.48 -3.69 -25.07
N ARG A 164 2.78 -3.21 -24.03
CA ARG A 164 1.81 -2.12 -24.17
C ARG A 164 2.46 -0.74 -24.13
N TYR A 165 3.63 -0.61 -23.51
CA TYR A 165 4.30 0.66 -23.25
C TYR A 165 5.80 0.61 -23.59
N ASP A 166 6.19 -0.21 -24.57
CA ASP A 166 7.57 -0.51 -25.00
C ASP A 166 8.35 0.75 -25.42
N HIS A 167 7.64 1.67 -26.06
CA HIS A 167 8.12 2.96 -26.51
C HIS A 167 8.30 3.97 -25.36
N SER A 168 7.68 3.74 -24.21
CA SER A 168 7.61 4.70 -23.10
C SER A 168 8.37 4.28 -21.86
N ILE A 169 8.46 2.98 -21.59
CA ILE A 169 9.10 2.44 -20.38
C ILE A 169 9.88 1.16 -20.66
N LEU A 170 10.85 0.88 -19.80
CA LEU A 170 11.56 -0.39 -19.70
C LEU A 170 11.55 -0.85 -18.24
N LEU A 171 11.16 -2.09 -17.98
CA LEU A 171 11.24 -2.68 -16.65
C LEU A 171 12.63 -3.26 -16.44
N ARG A 172 13.48 -2.51 -15.74
CA ARG A 172 14.87 -2.93 -15.47
C ARG A 172 14.98 -4.00 -14.40
N GLU A 173 14.12 -3.91 -13.38
CA GLU A 173 14.13 -4.88 -12.30
C GLU A 173 12.73 -5.09 -11.74
N PHE A 174 12.41 -6.36 -11.53
CA PHE A 174 11.31 -6.76 -10.67
C PHE A 174 11.71 -8.00 -9.87
N SER A 175 12.07 -7.80 -8.61
CA SER A 175 12.70 -8.82 -7.77
C SER A 175 12.20 -8.73 -6.31
N LEU A 176 12.46 -9.76 -5.51
CA LEU A 176 12.23 -9.68 -4.06
C LEU A 176 13.30 -8.83 -3.39
N ARG A 177 12.89 -7.96 -2.47
CA ARG A 177 13.77 -7.13 -1.63
C ARG A 177 14.22 -7.96 -0.42
N LYS A 178 15.21 -8.83 -0.63
CA LYS A 178 15.70 -9.77 0.39
C LYS A 178 16.12 -9.04 1.67
N GLY A 179 15.71 -9.58 2.81
CA GLY A 179 16.08 -9.05 4.13
C GLY A 179 15.28 -7.82 4.55
N SER A 180 14.16 -7.52 3.87
CA SER A 180 13.24 -6.44 4.28
C SER A 180 12.14 -6.92 5.22
N GLY A 181 11.91 -8.23 5.33
CA GLY A 181 11.01 -8.83 6.29
C GLY A 181 11.53 -8.74 7.73
N GLY A 182 10.62 -8.53 8.69
CA GLY A 182 10.97 -8.50 10.10
C GLY A 182 11.35 -9.89 10.62
N ALA A 183 12.44 -9.98 11.38
CA ALA A 183 12.85 -11.21 12.04
C ALA A 183 11.86 -11.62 13.15
N GLY A 184 11.73 -12.93 13.40
CA GLY A 184 10.91 -13.47 14.47
C GLY A 184 11.04 -14.98 14.53
N LEU A 185 10.35 -15.62 15.48
CA LEU A 185 10.11 -17.08 15.43
C LEU A 185 9.53 -17.46 14.06
N HIS A 186 8.57 -16.65 13.59
CA HIS A 186 8.15 -16.64 12.19
C HIS A 186 8.54 -15.30 11.55
N LYS A 187 9.21 -15.38 10.40
CA LYS A 187 9.72 -14.22 9.68
C LYS A 187 8.60 -13.54 8.90
N GLY A 188 8.61 -12.21 8.87
CA GLY A 188 7.78 -11.44 7.94
C GLY A 188 8.25 -11.64 6.50
N GLY A 189 7.34 -11.42 5.54
CA GLY A 189 7.66 -11.53 4.12
C GLY A 189 8.51 -10.35 3.64
N ASP A 190 9.36 -10.59 2.66
CA ASP A 190 10.13 -9.56 1.99
C ASP A 190 9.24 -8.74 1.04
N GLY A 191 9.55 -7.45 0.91
CA GLY A 191 9.02 -6.56 -0.10
C GLY A 191 9.52 -6.92 -1.51
N VAL A 192 9.31 -6.01 -2.45
CA VAL A 192 9.82 -6.12 -3.83
C VAL A 192 10.57 -4.86 -4.23
N ILE A 193 11.43 -5.00 -5.23
CA ILE A 193 12.06 -3.89 -5.93
C ILE A 193 11.40 -3.83 -7.30
N ARG A 194 10.87 -2.66 -7.64
CA ARG A 194 10.27 -2.37 -8.93
C ARG A 194 11.02 -1.19 -9.53
N GLU A 195 11.67 -1.42 -10.66
CA GLU A 195 12.53 -0.43 -11.29
C GLU A 195 12.12 -0.18 -12.73
N LEU A 196 11.67 1.05 -13.00
CA LEU A 196 11.23 1.48 -14.34
C LEU A 196 12.18 2.55 -14.85
N GLU A 197 12.65 2.39 -16.09
CA GLU A 197 13.30 3.45 -16.86
C GLU A 197 12.30 4.05 -17.84
N PHE A 198 12.31 5.38 -17.96
CA PHE A 198 11.44 6.10 -18.85
C PHE A 198 12.15 6.42 -20.17
N ARG A 199 11.46 6.21 -21.28
CA ARG A 199 11.97 6.38 -22.65
C ARG A 199 11.33 7.57 -23.37
N GLU A 200 10.39 8.22 -22.73
CA GLU A 200 9.81 9.49 -23.14
C GLU A 200 9.53 10.38 -21.91
N PRO A 201 9.36 11.70 -22.07
CA PRO A 201 8.98 12.58 -20.97
C PRO A 201 7.56 12.26 -20.48
N LEU A 202 7.42 11.95 -19.19
CA LEU A 202 6.15 11.59 -18.56
C LEU A 202 5.96 12.31 -17.22
N GLN A 203 4.72 12.38 -16.76
CA GLN A 203 4.43 12.65 -15.37
C GLN A 203 4.33 11.33 -14.62
N VAL A 204 5.03 11.21 -13.49
CA VAL A 204 5.00 10.05 -12.60
C VAL A 204 4.52 10.50 -11.24
N SER A 205 3.53 9.79 -10.69
CA SER A 205 3.02 10.02 -9.33
C SER A 205 3.09 8.73 -8.54
N ILE A 206 3.60 8.84 -7.32
CA ILE A 206 3.59 7.76 -6.33
C ILE A 206 2.68 8.16 -5.17
N LEU A 207 1.78 7.25 -4.80
CA LEU A 207 0.93 7.36 -3.63
C LEU A 207 1.16 6.12 -2.76
N SER A 208 2.01 6.27 -1.74
CA SER A 208 2.47 5.20 -0.87
C SER A 208 2.50 5.61 0.61
N GLU A 209 2.70 4.63 1.48
CA GLU A 209 2.81 4.72 2.94
C GLU A 209 3.99 3.89 3.45
N ARG A 210 4.20 3.81 4.78
CA ARG A 210 5.30 3.06 5.41
C ARG A 210 6.70 3.44 4.88
N ARG A 211 6.89 4.71 4.49
CA ARG A 211 8.21 5.29 4.17
C ARG A 211 8.89 5.94 5.39
N VAL A 212 8.14 6.14 6.47
CA VAL A 212 8.61 6.69 7.76
C VAL A 212 8.37 5.71 8.90
N HIS A 213 7.17 5.12 8.97
CA HIS A 213 6.82 4.15 10.01
C HIS A 213 6.98 2.72 9.52
N HIS A 214 7.70 1.90 10.28
CA HIS A 214 7.93 0.49 9.96
C HIS A 214 6.66 -0.36 10.11
N PRO A 215 6.44 -1.37 9.25
CA PRO A 215 5.51 -2.48 9.50
C PRO A 215 5.86 -3.17 10.82
N TYR A 216 4.96 -3.13 11.81
CA TYR A 216 5.28 -3.56 13.17
C TYR A 216 5.37 -5.09 13.27
N GLY A 217 6.34 -5.59 14.05
CA GLY A 217 6.37 -6.97 14.53
C GLY A 217 5.39 -7.19 15.68
N LEU A 218 5.14 -8.45 16.04
CA LEU A 218 4.21 -8.80 17.11
C LEU A 218 4.75 -9.94 18.00
N LYS A 219 4.33 -9.97 19.27
CA LYS A 219 4.77 -10.95 20.29
C LYS A 219 6.29 -11.11 20.41
N GLY A 220 7.05 -10.03 20.25
CA GLY A 220 8.52 -10.02 20.31
C GLY A 220 9.23 -10.13 18.96
N GLY A 221 8.48 -10.28 17.87
CA GLY A 221 9.02 -10.17 16.52
C GLY A 221 9.48 -8.74 16.20
N LYS A 222 10.46 -8.62 15.32
CA LYS A 222 11.04 -7.37 14.83
C LYS A 222 10.15 -6.77 13.73
N ASP A 223 10.25 -5.46 13.60
CA ASP A 223 9.58 -4.71 12.55
C ASP A 223 10.19 -5.02 11.18
N GLY A 224 9.40 -4.92 10.11
CA GLY A 224 9.89 -4.97 8.75
C GLY A 224 10.53 -3.65 8.32
N SER A 225 11.31 -3.67 7.23
CA SER A 225 11.89 -2.46 6.64
C SER A 225 10.81 -1.55 6.07
N THR A 226 11.01 -0.24 6.20
CA THR A 226 10.21 0.77 5.50
C THR A 226 10.42 0.68 4.00
N GLY A 227 9.43 1.11 3.23
CA GLY A 227 9.62 1.31 1.80
C GLY A 227 10.55 2.49 1.50
N LEU A 228 11.00 2.58 0.25
CA LEU A 228 11.80 3.68 -0.26
C LEU A 228 11.42 3.96 -1.72
N ASN A 229 11.29 5.23 -2.08
CA ASN A 229 10.99 5.65 -3.45
C ASN A 229 12.12 6.56 -3.94
N LEU A 230 12.82 6.13 -4.99
CA LEU A 230 13.99 6.82 -5.52
C LEU A 230 13.76 7.24 -6.95
N TRP A 231 14.16 8.46 -7.27
CA TRP A 231 14.30 8.97 -8.63
C TRP A 231 15.78 9.09 -8.96
N ILE A 232 16.22 8.32 -9.93
CA ILE A 232 17.59 8.33 -10.45
C ILE A 232 17.56 9.08 -11.77
N ARG A 233 18.28 10.19 -11.85
CA ARG A 233 18.37 11.02 -13.05
C ARG A 233 19.81 11.42 -13.34
N LYS A 234 20.10 11.68 -14.61
CA LYS A 234 21.34 12.37 -14.96
C LYS A 234 21.21 13.86 -14.63
N ASP A 235 22.32 14.45 -14.22
CA ASP A 235 22.41 15.91 -14.12
C ASP A 235 22.34 16.52 -15.54
N GLU A 236 21.67 17.65 -15.67
CA GLU A 236 21.58 18.36 -16.97
C GLU A 236 22.92 18.96 -17.37
N ASN A 237 23.77 19.28 -16.38
CA ASN A 237 25.05 19.97 -16.58
C ASN A 237 26.28 19.08 -16.35
N SER A 238 26.11 17.78 -16.07
CA SER A 238 27.24 16.85 -15.93
C SER A 238 26.83 15.41 -16.22
N ASP A 239 27.80 14.55 -16.58
CA ASP A 239 27.58 13.11 -16.72
C ASP A 239 27.33 12.37 -15.39
N LYS A 240 27.16 13.11 -14.28
CA LYS A 240 26.90 12.50 -12.97
C LYS A 240 25.44 12.08 -12.85
N VAL A 241 25.25 10.92 -12.25
CA VAL A 241 23.93 10.39 -11.88
C VAL A 241 23.62 10.86 -10.47
N ARG A 242 22.41 11.37 -10.25
CA ARG A 242 21.88 11.78 -8.95
C ARG A 242 20.71 10.89 -8.55
N THR A 243 20.72 10.43 -7.31
CA THR A 243 19.59 9.74 -6.67
C THR A 243 18.85 10.71 -5.75
N ILE A 244 17.53 10.79 -5.89
CA ILE A 244 16.66 11.69 -5.12
C ILE A 244 15.58 10.83 -4.44
N ASN A 245 15.43 10.96 -3.12
CA ASN A 245 14.33 10.33 -2.39
C ASN A 245 13.04 11.14 -2.61
N LEU A 246 12.02 10.50 -3.15
CA LEU A 246 10.73 11.13 -3.46
C LEU A 246 9.79 11.24 -2.26
N GLY A 247 10.10 10.59 -1.14
CA GLY A 247 9.19 10.46 -0.01
C GLY A 247 7.99 9.55 -0.33
N SER A 248 6.97 9.61 0.52
CA SER A 248 5.80 8.70 0.42
C SER A 248 4.82 9.08 -0.70
N LYS A 249 4.65 10.36 -0.97
CA LYS A 249 3.64 10.88 -1.89
C LYS A 249 4.24 12.02 -2.67
N ASN A 250 4.35 11.87 -3.98
CA ASN A 250 4.96 12.89 -4.82
C ASN A 250 4.54 12.72 -6.28
N THR A 251 4.62 13.82 -7.02
CA THR A 251 4.45 13.86 -8.46
C THR A 251 5.65 14.56 -9.06
N ILE A 252 6.29 13.93 -10.04
CA ILE A 252 7.46 14.46 -10.74
C ILE A 252 7.26 14.37 -12.25
N LYS A 253 7.98 15.22 -12.99
CA LYS A 253 8.13 15.09 -14.44
C LYS A 253 9.48 14.42 -14.68
N VAL A 254 9.46 13.26 -15.33
CA VAL A 254 10.66 12.48 -15.67
C VAL A 254 11.05 12.74 -17.11
N ASN A 255 12.35 12.68 -17.38
CA ASN A 255 12.90 12.78 -18.73
C ASN A 255 13.34 11.41 -19.26
N ILE A 256 13.72 11.37 -20.55
CA ILE A 256 14.26 10.18 -21.18
C ILE A 256 15.53 9.72 -20.44
N GLY A 257 15.57 8.45 -20.07
CA GLY A 257 16.69 7.82 -19.34
C GLY A 257 16.59 7.95 -17.82
N ASP A 258 15.64 8.71 -17.29
CA ASP A 258 15.38 8.73 -15.85
C ASP A 258 14.81 7.37 -15.40
N ARG A 259 15.10 7.01 -14.15
CA ARG A 259 14.63 5.78 -13.52
C ARG A 259 13.87 6.07 -12.23
N ILE A 260 12.81 5.30 -12.00
CA ILE A 260 12.11 5.27 -10.72
C ILE A 260 12.28 3.88 -10.12
N VAL A 261 12.79 3.86 -8.89
CA VAL A 261 12.98 2.65 -8.09
C VAL A 261 12.01 2.69 -6.91
N ILE A 262 11.12 1.73 -6.85
CA ILE A 262 10.21 1.53 -5.72
C ILE A 262 10.66 0.29 -4.97
N CYS A 263 11.18 0.49 -3.76
CA CYS A 263 11.44 -0.57 -2.80
C CYS A 263 10.23 -0.63 -1.87
N THR A 264 9.38 -1.65 -2.01
CA THR A 264 8.18 -1.77 -1.18
C THR A 264 8.53 -2.23 0.24
N PRO A 265 7.67 -1.94 1.23
CA PRO A 265 7.90 -2.38 2.61
C PRO A 265 7.87 -3.91 2.74
N GLY A 266 8.60 -4.43 3.72
CA GLY A 266 8.45 -5.82 4.17
C GLY A 266 7.22 -6.00 5.07
N GLY A 267 7.05 -7.21 5.59
CA GLY A 267 6.10 -7.51 6.68
C GLY A 267 6.83 -7.64 8.02
N GLY A 268 6.15 -7.40 9.14
CA GLY A 268 6.68 -7.62 10.48
C GLY A 268 6.80 -9.11 10.83
N GLY A 269 7.75 -9.43 11.70
CA GLY A 269 7.95 -10.77 12.24
C GLY A 269 7.06 -11.08 13.44
N TRP A 270 6.91 -12.36 13.76
CA TRP A 270 6.15 -12.85 14.90
C TRP A 270 7.04 -13.63 15.87
N GLY A 271 6.91 -13.36 17.17
CA GLY A 271 7.64 -14.09 18.21
C GLY A 271 9.11 -13.65 18.29
N THR A 272 9.75 -13.87 19.43
CA THR A 272 11.18 -13.57 19.60
C THR A 272 12.01 -14.38 18.60
N PRO A 273 12.92 -13.75 17.82
CA PRO A 273 13.84 -14.45 16.93
C PRO A 273 14.68 -15.49 17.69
N THR A 274 14.87 -16.67 17.10
CA THR A 274 15.73 -17.72 17.66
C THR A 274 17.21 -17.50 17.38
N SER A 275 17.55 -16.66 16.39
CA SER A 275 18.91 -16.23 16.09
C SER A 275 18.99 -14.69 16.12
N ASN A 276 20.14 -14.17 16.57
CA ASN A 276 20.47 -12.73 16.53
C ASN A 276 20.98 -12.28 15.16
N GLU A 277 20.58 -12.95 14.07
CA GLU A 277 20.94 -12.50 12.73
C GLU A 277 20.10 -11.25 12.40
N ASP A 278 20.76 -10.10 12.39
CA ASP A 278 20.19 -8.87 11.85
C ASP A 278 19.93 -9.10 10.36
N GLN A 279 18.66 -8.99 9.94
CA GLN A 279 18.34 -8.99 8.53
C GLN A 279 18.81 -7.68 7.93
N VAL A 280 19.86 -7.74 7.12
CA VAL A 280 20.39 -6.59 6.41
C VAL A 280 19.62 -6.44 5.10
N ASP A 281 19.03 -5.27 4.91
CA ASP A 281 18.36 -4.87 3.67
C ASP A 281 19.40 -4.41 2.64
N GLU A 282 20.20 -5.37 2.16
CA GLU A 282 21.32 -5.13 1.24
C GLU A 282 20.87 -4.51 -0.09
N ALA A 283 19.60 -4.74 -0.45
CA ALA A 283 19.10 -4.40 -1.77
C ALA A 283 18.86 -2.89 -1.96
N VAL A 284 18.69 -2.15 -0.86
CA VAL A 284 18.62 -0.68 -0.88
C VAL A 284 20.01 -0.05 -0.91
N SER A 285 21.01 -0.68 -0.30
CA SER A 285 22.37 -0.13 -0.18
C SER A 285 23.04 0.16 -1.53
N ARG A 286 22.68 -0.55 -2.61
CA ARG A 286 23.23 -0.27 -3.95
C ARG A 286 22.74 1.03 -4.58
N TYR A 287 21.69 1.65 -4.02
CA TYR A 287 21.10 2.87 -4.55
C TYR A 287 21.40 4.12 -3.71
N LEU A 288 21.96 3.94 -2.51
CA LEU A 288 22.36 4.99 -1.58
C LEU A 288 23.87 5.22 -1.66
#